data_AF-A0A8C5ERU8-F1
#
_entry.id   AF-A0A8C5ERU8-F1
#
_cell.length_a   1.000
_cell.length_b   1.000
_cell.length_c   1.000
_cell.angle_alpha   90.00
_cell.angle_beta   90.00
_cell.angle_gamma   90.00
#
_symmetry.space_group_name_H-M   'P 1'
#
loop_
_entity.id
_entity.type
_entity.pdbx_description
1 polymer ?
#
loop_
_entity_poly.entity_id
_entity_poly.type
_entity_poly.pdbx_seq_one_letter_code
_entity_poly.pdbx_strand_id
1 'polypeptide(L)'
;MAYTLGSATDGQAHSVRPQHCVTRVELSVIASNLLDRDVASKSDPFCVLFHEVDGNWVELGRTETAVNNLNPVFGKKFQVDYHFEEIQKLRFALFDEDKCATQLYEHDFLGEFVCNLGVVLDNLAMLSIQSQELSDNRIITLTLSGRKLDKKDFFGKSDPYLEFHKQGEDSKWMLVHRTEVIKNTLDPSWKPFTVPLISLCNGDIDRNIKVLCYDYDNDGGHDFIGEFQTTVAKMSEAQNSVEVEFDCINPKKQKKKKNYKNSGVIILKSCKIIRDYTFLDYILGGCQLMFTVGIDFTASNGNPREPSSLHYINPLGSNEYLAAILAVGQIIQDYDTDKRFPALGFGAQLPPDWKARLRYPCILLPCTHTD
;
A
#
# COMPACT_ATOMS: atom_id res chain seq x y z
N MET A 1 -42.51 6.16 17.85
CA MET A 1 -42.31 6.71 19.20
C MET A 1 -40.83 6.86 19.42
N ALA A 2 -40.44 7.93 20.09
CA ALA A 2 -39.15 8.58 20.02
C ALA A 2 -37.98 7.76 20.59
N TYR A 3 -36.80 7.90 19.97
CA TYR A 3 -35.53 7.68 20.65
C TYR A 3 -34.91 9.04 20.95
N THR A 4 -34.70 9.27 22.24
CA THR A 4 -34.20 10.51 22.83
C THR A 4 -32.70 10.66 22.59
N LEU A 5 -32.29 11.83 22.12
CA LEU A 5 -30.90 12.28 22.03
C LEU A 5 -30.31 12.50 23.43
N GLY A 6 -29.16 11.88 23.71
CA GLY A 6 -28.28 12.24 24.81
C GLY A 6 -27.02 12.90 24.27
N SER A 7 -26.77 14.14 24.68
CA SER A 7 -25.58 14.93 24.36
C SER A 7 -24.44 14.61 25.33
N ALA A 8 -23.21 14.47 24.80
CA ALA A 8 -21.99 14.48 25.60
C ALA A 8 -20.80 15.05 24.79
N THR A 9 -20.54 16.33 25.08
CA THR A 9 -19.25 17.04 25.25
C THR A 9 -18.01 16.64 24.45
N ASP A 10 -17.44 17.66 23.80
CA ASP A 10 -16.11 17.76 23.20
C ASP A 10 -14.98 17.14 24.03
N GLY A 11 -14.36 16.11 23.47
CA GLY A 11 -13.02 15.67 23.80
C GLY A 11 -12.25 15.53 22.49
N GLN A 12 -11.11 16.21 22.37
CA GLN A 12 -10.21 16.14 21.22
C GLN A 12 -9.85 14.69 20.90
N ALA A 13 -10.52 14.11 19.91
CA ALA A 13 -10.13 12.85 19.30
C ALA A 13 -8.99 13.14 18.33
N HIS A 14 -7.76 12.77 18.71
CA HIS A 14 -6.74 12.44 17.73
C HIS A 14 -7.33 11.35 16.83
N SER A 15 -7.68 11.70 15.60
CA SER A 15 -8.13 10.73 14.61
C SER A 15 -6.92 9.90 14.19
N VAL A 16 -6.68 8.81 14.90
CA VAL A 16 -6.01 7.66 14.31
C VAL A 16 -6.98 7.17 13.24
N ARG A 17 -6.78 7.65 12.01
CA ARG A 17 -7.48 7.08 10.85
C ARG A 17 -7.19 5.57 10.88
N PRO A 18 -8.20 4.70 10.66
CA PRO A 18 -7.91 3.29 10.41
C PRO A 18 -6.95 3.27 9.24
N GLN A 19 -5.72 2.82 9.47
CA GLN A 19 -4.78 2.59 8.40
C GLN A 19 -5.27 1.34 7.69
N HIS A 20 -6.22 1.52 6.77
CA HIS A 20 -6.65 0.46 5.87
C HIS A 20 -5.41 0.06 5.07
N CYS A 21 -4.79 -1.06 5.45
CA CYS A 21 -3.63 -1.64 4.78
C CYS A 21 -4.11 -2.41 3.55
N VAL A 22 -4.91 -1.75 2.72
CA VAL A 22 -5.48 -2.34 1.52
C VAL A 22 -4.61 -1.92 0.34
N THR A 23 -4.03 -2.90 -0.32
CA THR A 23 -3.24 -2.69 -1.54
C THR A 23 -4.02 -3.25 -2.72
N ARG A 24 -4.09 -2.52 -3.84
CA ARG A 24 -4.73 -3.07 -5.05
C ARG A 24 -3.70 -3.83 -5.87
N VAL A 25 -3.98 -5.09 -6.14
CA VAL A 25 -3.13 -5.98 -6.95
C VAL A 25 -3.78 -6.25 -8.30
N GLU A 26 -2.95 -6.43 -9.30
CA GLU A 26 -3.36 -6.80 -10.65
C GLU A 26 -2.96 -8.24 -10.95
N LEU A 27 -3.92 -9.08 -11.31
CA LEU A 27 -3.72 -10.49 -11.63
C LEU A 27 -3.83 -10.70 -13.14
N SER A 28 -2.76 -11.20 -13.75
CA SER A 28 -2.74 -11.64 -15.16
C SER A 28 -2.92 -13.15 -15.20
N VAL A 29 -3.68 -13.68 -16.17
CA VAL A 29 -3.94 -15.12 -16.30
C VAL A 29 -3.36 -15.65 -17.59
N ILE A 30 -2.65 -16.78 -17.50
CA ILE A 30 -2.16 -17.55 -18.63
C ILE A 30 -2.55 -19.00 -18.37
N ALA A 31 -3.04 -19.69 -19.41
CA ALA A 31 -3.32 -21.11 -19.35
C ALA A 31 -2.53 -21.86 -20.43
N SER A 32 -2.35 -23.17 -20.25
CA SER A 32 -1.61 -24.02 -21.19
C SER A 32 -2.17 -25.43 -21.17
N ASN A 33 -2.13 -26.09 -22.33
CA ASN A 33 -2.63 -27.45 -22.53
C ASN A 33 -4.09 -27.65 -22.09
N LEU A 34 -4.96 -26.68 -22.40
CA LEU A 34 -6.39 -26.80 -22.12
C LEU A 34 -7.00 -27.98 -22.89
N LEU A 35 -8.04 -28.57 -22.30
CA LEU A 35 -8.80 -29.64 -22.95
C LEU A 35 -9.45 -29.11 -24.21
N ASP A 36 -9.31 -29.86 -25.30
CA ASP A 36 -9.99 -29.58 -26.55
C ASP A 36 -11.38 -30.21 -26.51
N ARG A 37 -12.43 -29.39 -26.51
CA ARG A 37 -13.83 -29.84 -26.46
C ARG A 37 -14.51 -29.80 -27.82
N ASP A 38 -13.88 -29.14 -28.79
CA ASP A 38 -14.39 -29.01 -30.15
C ASP A 38 -14.10 -30.25 -31.02
N VAL A 39 -15.07 -30.60 -31.87
CA VAL A 39 -14.98 -31.78 -32.76
C VAL A 39 -14.21 -31.47 -34.06
N ALA A 40 -14.11 -30.20 -34.44
CA ALA A 40 -13.53 -29.76 -35.71
C ALA A 40 -12.61 -28.52 -35.62
N SER A 41 -12.56 -27.85 -34.46
CA SER A 41 -11.73 -26.68 -34.13
C SER A 41 -10.99 -26.93 -32.83
N LYS A 42 -10.20 -25.94 -32.38
CA LYS A 42 -9.73 -25.91 -30.99
C LYS A 42 -10.69 -25.07 -30.17
N SER A 43 -10.84 -25.40 -28.89
CA SER A 43 -11.57 -24.58 -27.92
C SER A 43 -11.24 -23.07 -28.00
N ASP A 44 -12.25 -22.26 -27.71
CA ASP A 44 -12.28 -20.81 -27.59
C ASP A 44 -12.36 -20.42 -26.08
N PRO A 45 -11.27 -20.57 -25.29
CA PRO A 45 -11.34 -20.41 -23.85
C PRO A 45 -11.46 -18.96 -23.38
N PHE A 46 -12.19 -18.76 -22.29
CA PHE A 46 -12.14 -17.56 -21.44
C PHE A 46 -12.06 -17.96 -19.95
N CYS A 47 -11.52 -17.06 -19.12
CA CYS A 47 -11.39 -17.27 -17.68
C CYS A 47 -12.34 -16.36 -16.90
N VAL A 48 -12.96 -16.92 -15.86
CA VAL A 48 -13.81 -16.22 -14.89
C VAL A 48 -13.13 -16.26 -13.52
N LEU A 49 -12.95 -15.09 -12.91
CA LEU A 49 -12.44 -14.99 -11.55
C LEU A 49 -13.59 -14.85 -10.55
N PHE A 50 -13.58 -15.68 -9.51
CA PHE A 50 -14.48 -15.59 -8.37
C PHE A 50 -13.71 -15.32 -7.07
N HIS A 51 -14.36 -14.64 -6.13
CA HIS A 51 -13.91 -14.47 -4.76
C HIS A 51 -14.93 -15.07 -3.79
N GLU A 52 -14.46 -15.78 -2.77
CA GLU A 52 -15.33 -16.34 -1.73
C GLU A 52 -15.71 -15.27 -0.69
N VAL A 53 -17.00 -15.03 -0.52
CA VAL A 53 -17.56 -14.14 0.51
C VAL A 53 -18.61 -14.91 1.30
N ASP A 54 -18.43 -15.05 2.61
CA ASP A 54 -19.33 -15.77 3.50
C ASP A 54 -19.72 -17.19 2.99
N GLY A 55 -18.74 -17.91 2.43
CA GLY A 55 -18.92 -19.26 1.88
C GLY A 55 -19.56 -19.31 0.48
N ASN A 56 -19.83 -18.16 -0.14
CA ASN A 56 -20.41 -18.07 -1.48
C ASN A 56 -19.41 -17.50 -2.49
N TRP A 57 -19.37 -18.08 -3.69
CA TRP A 57 -18.53 -17.58 -4.78
C TRP A 57 -19.19 -16.41 -5.51
N VAL A 58 -18.55 -15.25 -5.48
CA VAL A 58 -18.98 -14.03 -6.17
C VAL A 58 -18.09 -13.79 -7.38
N GLU A 59 -18.69 -13.61 -8.56
CA GLU A 59 -17.95 -13.31 -9.80
C GLU A 59 -17.33 -11.90 -9.72
N LEU A 60 -16.01 -11.80 -9.86
CA LEU A 60 -15.28 -10.53 -9.95
C LEU A 60 -15.15 -10.04 -11.40
N GLY A 61 -15.12 -10.97 -12.35
CA GLY A 61 -15.16 -10.66 -13.77
C GLY A 61 -14.69 -11.79 -14.66
N ARG A 62 -14.65 -11.51 -15.97
CA ARG A 62 -14.23 -12.45 -17.03
C ARG A 62 -13.16 -11.85 -17.92
N THR A 63 -12.26 -12.65 -18.47
CA THR A 63 -11.34 -12.23 -19.54
C THR A 63 -12.08 -12.07 -20.87
N GLU A 64 -11.38 -11.62 -21.90
CA GLU A 64 -11.76 -11.89 -23.28
C GLU A 64 -11.65 -13.38 -23.63
N THR A 65 -12.32 -13.77 -24.71
CA THR A 65 -12.25 -15.11 -25.30
C THR A 65 -11.04 -15.23 -26.23
N ALA A 66 -10.23 -16.26 -26.03
CA ALA A 66 -9.08 -16.56 -26.85
C ALA A 66 -9.45 -17.57 -27.95
N VAL A 67 -9.74 -17.08 -29.14
CA VAL A 67 -10.23 -17.90 -30.25
C VAL A 67 -9.21 -18.97 -30.68
N ASN A 68 -9.63 -20.24 -30.69
CA ASN A 68 -8.94 -21.43 -31.17
C ASN A 68 -7.55 -21.61 -30.54
N ASN A 69 -7.46 -21.41 -29.22
CA ASN A 69 -6.20 -21.35 -28.51
C ASN A 69 -6.22 -22.13 -27.18
N LEU A 70 -5.60 -23.31 -27.17
CA LEU A 70 -5.43 -24.14 -25.97
C LEU A 70 -4.33 -23.64 -25.00
N ASN A 71 -3.61 -22.56 -25.35
CA ASN A 71 -2.57 -21.95 -24.53
C ASN A 71 -2.73 -20.43 -24.48
N PRO A 72 -3.87 -19.92 -23.96
CA PRO A 72 -4.17 -18.51 -24.01
C PRO A 72 -3.31 -17.71 -23.03
N VAL A 73 -2.87 -16.55 -23.50
CA VAL A 73 -2.33 -15.45 -22.69
C VAL A 73 -3.39 -14.36 -22.73
N PHE A 74 -4.12 -14.16 -21.63
CA PHE A 74 -5.19 -13.18 -21.59
C PHE A 74 -4.62 -11.78 -21.36
N GLY A 75 -5.05 -10.82 -22.17
CA GLY A 75 -4.70 -9.41 -22.05
C GLY A 75 -5.49 -8.71 -20.94
N LYS A 76 -6.73 -9.14 -20.66
CA LYS A 76 -7.49 -8.58 -19.54
C LYS A 76 -6.90 -9.01 -18.19
N LYS A 77 -6.68 -8.02 -17.35
CA LYS A 77 -6.16 -8.16 -15.99
C LYS A 77 -7.28 -7.96 -14.97
N PHE A 78 -7.28 -8.77 -13.91
CA PHE A 78 -8.21 -8.62 -12.80
C PHE A 78 -7.61 -7.72 -11.73
N GLN A 79 -8.38 -6.75 -11.24
CA GLN A 79 -7.98 -5.90 -10.12
C GLN A 79 -8.67 -6.40 -8.84
N VAL A 80 -7.88 -6.69 -7.81
CA VAL A 80 -8.37 -7.21 -6.53
C VAL A 80 -7.79 -6.39 -5.39
N ASP A 81 -8.60 -6.07 -4.39
CA ASP A 81 -8.15 -5.43 -3.17
C ASP A 81 -7.57 -6.50 -2.24
N TYR A 82 -6.29 -6.37 -1.91
CA TYR A 82 -5.56 -7.27 -1.02
C TYR A 82 -5.63 -6.78 0.42
N HIS A 83 -6.05 -7.68 1.30
CA HIS A 83 -6.16 -7.51 2.75
C HIS A 83 -5.26 -8.56 3.40
N PHE A 84 -4.12 -8.13 3.95
CA PHE A 84 -3.14 -9.04 4.56
C PHE A 84 -3.75 -9.85 5.70
N GLU A 85 -4.66 -9.25 6.44
CA GLU A 85 -5.35 -9.82 7.61
C GLU A 85 -6.48 -10.80 7.27
N GLU A 86 -6.71 -11.10 6.00
CA GLU A 86 -7.80 -11.98 5.55
C GLU A 86 -7.31 -13.14 4.68
N ILE A 87 -7.97 -14.29 4.82
CA ILE A 87 -7.80 -15.41 3.89
C ILE A 87 -8.73 -15.17 2.69
N GLN A 88 -8.19 -14.56 1.64
CA GLN A 88 -8.94 -14.24 0.44
C GLN A 88 -8.85 -15.39 -0.56
N LYS A 89 -9.87 -16.28 -0.59
CA LYS A 89 -9.91 -17.40 -1.54
C LYS A 89 -10.39 -16.94 -2.91
N LEU A 90 -9.62 -17.29 -3.92
CA LEU A 90 -9.89 -17.02 -5.33
C LEU A 90 -10.11 -18.32 -6.08
N ARG A 91 -11.05 -18.29 -7.03
CA ARG A 91 -11.29 -19.39 -7.96
C ARG A 91 -11.23 -18.87 -9.40
N PHE A 92 -10.33 -19.44 -10.18
CA PHE A 92 -10.18 -19.21 -11.60
C PHE A 92 -10.84 -20.37 -12.33
N ALA A 93 -11.93 -20.11 -13.05
CA ALA A 93 -12.65 -21.12 -13.81
C ALA A 93 -12.55 -20.83 -15.31
N LEU A 94 -12.14 -21.82 -16.09
CA LEU A 94 -12.01 -21.74 -17.54
C LEU A 94 -13.20 -22.42 -18.22
N PHE A 95 -13.72 -21.77 -19.24
CA PHE A 95 -14.85 -22.25 -20.04
C PHE A 95 -14.53 -22.10 -21.53
N ASP A 96 -15.13 -22.96 -22.34
CA ASP A 96 -15.12 -22.92 -23.80
C ASP A 96 -16.33 -22.13 -24.32
N GLU A 97 -16.11 -21.12 -25.16
CA GLU A 97 -17.21 -20.32 -25.68
C GLU A 97 -17.88 -20.99 -26.89
N ASP A 98 -18.84 -21.88 -26.66
CA ASP A 98 -19.49 -22.62 -27.74
C ASP A 98 -20.45 -21.77 -28.62
N LYS A 99 -20.94 -20.61 -28.12
CA LYS A 99 -21.85 -19.63 -28.78
C LYS A 99 -21.80 -18.26 -28.09
N CYS A 100 -22.38 -17.21 -28.69
CA CYS A 100 -22.65 -15.89 -28.08
C CYS A 100 -23.68 -15.95 -26.92
N ALA A 101 -23.40 -16.74 -25.90
CA ALA A 101 -24.15 -16.85 -24.67
C ALA A 101 -23.53 -15.94 -23.60
N THR A 102 -24.34 -15.48 -22.65
CA THR A 102 -23.86 -14.66 -21.53
C THR A 102 -23.81 -15.44 -20.22
N GLN A 103 -24.49 -16.59 -20.15
CA GLN A 103 -24.65 -17.38 -18.94
C GLN A 103 -23.64 -18.52 -18.89
N LEU A 104 -22.97 -18.70 -17.75
CA LEU A 104 -21.87 -19.68 -17.61
C LEU A 104 -22.29 -21.14 -17.81
N TYR A 105 -23.53 -21.49 -17.49
CA TYR A 105 -24.02 -22.87 -17.67
C TYR A 105 -24.22 -23.26 -19.15
N GLU A 106 -24.13 -22.29 -20.07
CA GLU A 106 -24.27 -22.51 -21.52
C GLU A 106 -22.93 -22.74 -22.21
N HIS A 107 -21.82 -22.68 -21.47
CA HIS A 107 -20.45 -22.87 -21.95
C HIS A 107 -19.85 -24.16 -21.38
N ASP A 108 -19.04 -24.85 -22.17
CA ASP A 108 -18.39 -26.08 -21.72
C ASP A 108 -17.27 -25.79 -20.71
N PHE A 109 -17.30 -26.46 -19.57
CA PHE A 109 -16.30 -26.26 -18.52
C PHE A 109 -14.99 -26.97 -18.86
N LEU A 110 -13.89 -26.21 -18.86
CA LEU A 110 -12.55 -26.70 -19.22
C LEU A 110 -11.70 -27.06 -17.99
N GLY A 111 -11.93 -26.39 -16.86
CA GLY A 111 -11.24 -26.65 -15.60
C GLY A 111 -11.26 -25.47 -14.65
N GLU A 112 -10.83 -25.70 -13.41
CA GLU A 112 -10.69 -24.65 -12.41
C GLU A 112 -9.41 -24.78 -11.57
N PHE A 113 -9.02 -23.68 -10.97
CA PHE A 113 -7.95 -23.58 -10.00
C PHE A 113 -8.42 -22.71 -8.83
N VAL A 114 -8.25 -23.20 -7.60
CA VAL A 114 -8.62 -22.50 -6.36
C VAL A 114 -7.36 -22.25 -5.54
N CYS A 115 -7.16 -21.02 -5.07
CA CYS A 115 -6.00 -20.64 -4.27
C CYS A 115 -6.31 -19.46 -3.33
N ASN A 116 -5.48 -19.26 -2.32
CA ASN A 116 -5.50 -18.03 -1.52
C ASN A 116 -4.69 -16.94 -2.24
N LEU A 117 -5.16 -15.70 -2.22
CA LEU A 117 -4.44 -14.58 -2.83
C LEU A 117 -3.04 -14.39 -2.23
N GLY A 118 -2.86 -14.64 -0.92
CA GLY A 118 -1.55 -14.61 -0.26
C GLY A 118 -0.53 -15.57 -0.88
N VAL A 119 -0.97 -16.78 -1.25
CA VAL A 119 -0.11 -17.80 -1.89
C VAL A 119 0.31 -17.37 -3.31
N VAL A 120 -0.59 -16.72 -4.06
CA VAL A 120 -0.28 -16.18 -5.40
C VAL A 120 0.79 -15.08 -5.33
N LEU A 121 0.79 -14.31 -4.25
CA LEU A 121 1.79 -13.26 -4.01
C LEU A 121 3.13 -13.85 -3.53
N ASP A 122 3.13 -14.87 -2.68
CA ASP A 122 4.37 -15.53 -2.21
C ASP A 122 5.04 -16.37 -3.31
N ASN A 123 4.25 -17.08 -4.13
CA ASN A 123 4.75 -17.99 -5.16
C ASN A 123 4.31 -17.56 -6.57
N LEU A 124 5.06 -16.62 -7.16
CA LEU A 124 4.94 -16.16 -8.56
C LEU A 124 5.09 -17.29 -9.63
N ALA A 125 5.24 -18.55 -9.22
CA ALA A 125 5.61 -19.68 -10.07
C ALA A 125 4.55 -20.76 -10.24
N MET A 126 3.42 -20.75 -9.52
CA MET A 126 2.41 -21.80 -9.66
C MET A 126 1.37 -21.46 -10.74
N LEU A 127 1.63 -22.02 -11.94
CA LEU A 127 0.82 -21.99 -13.17
C LEU A 127 0.30 -20.59 -13.59
N SER A 128 1.29 -19.72 -13.83
CA SER A 128 1.24 -18.53 -14.70
C SER A 128 0.13 -17.50 -14.43
N ILE A 129 -0.13 -17.26 -13.14
CA ILE A 129 -0.78 -16.03 -12.68
C ILE A 129 0.32 -15.07 -12.21
N GLN A 130 0.42 -13.90 -12.84
CA GLN A 130 1.38 -12.85 -12.43
C GLN A 130 0.66 -11.75 -11.66
N SER A 131 1.19 -11.38 -10.51
CA SER A 131 0.72 -10.28 -9.68
C SER A 131 1.66 -9.08 -9.74
N GLN A 132 1.12 -7.87 -9.94
CA GLN A 132 1.88 -6.62 -9.87
C GLN A 132 1.11 -5.58 -9.07
N GLU A 133 1.82 -4.79 -8.26
CA GLU A 133 1.24 -3.62 -7.58
C GLU A 133 1.03 -2.45 -8.55
N LEU A 134 -0.11 -1.77 -8.46
CA LEU A 134 -0.56 -0.79 -9.44
C LEU A 134 -0.06 0.66 -9.24
N SER A 135 0.59 0.99 -8.13
CA SER A 135 0.96 2.38 -7.80
C SER A 135 2.44 2.70 -8.01
N ASP A 136 2.71 3.91 -8.54
CA ASP A 136 4.06 4.50 -8.52
C ASP A 136 4.44 4.85 -7.08
N ASN A 137 5.10 3.91 -6.41
CA ASN A 137 5.50 4.02 -5.01
C ASN A 137 6.78 4.83 -4.82
N ARG A 138 7.20 5.63 -5.81
CA ARG A 138 8.37 6.52 -5.65
C ARG A 138 8.00 7.72 -4.79
N ILE A 139 8.92 8.08 -3.91
CA ILE A 139 8.88 9.31 -3.13
C ILE A 139 9.99 10.25 -3.57
N ILE A 140 9.74 11.55 -3.46
CA ILE A 140 10.71 12.60 -3.75
C ILE A 140 11.03 13.37 -2.47
N THR A 141 12.30 13.39 -2.09
CA THR A 141 12.83 14.18 -0.97
C THR A 141 13.56 15.40 -1.51
N LEU A 142 13.12 16.60 -1.09
CA LEU A 142 13.69 17.88 -1.52
C LEU A 142 14.31 18.63 -0.35
N THR A 143 15.48 19.24 -0.57
CA THR A 143 16.14 20.14 0.38
C THR A 143 16.37 21.49 -0.27
N LEU A 144 15.77 22.56 0.28
CA LEU A 144 15.81 23.89 -0.33
C LEU A 144 16.29 24.98 0.63
N SER A 145 16.82 26.06 0.06
CA SER A 145 17.06 27.33 0.74
C SER A 145 16.74 28.51 -0.16
N GLY A 146 16.43 29.67 0.43
CA GLY A 146 16.33 30.94 -0.28
C GLY A 146 17.62 31.75 -0.14
N ARG A 147 17.85 32.66 -1.07
CA ARG A 147 18.96 33.61 -1.03
C ARG A 147 18.50 34.99 -1.50
N LYS A 148 18.79 36.02 -0.71
CA LYS A 148 18.46 37.43 -1.00
C LYS A 148 17.00 37.64 -1.41
N LEU A 149 16.06 36.99 -0.70
CA LEU A 149 14.63 37.21 -0.90
C LEU A 149 14.25 38.67 -0.65
N ASP A 150 13.23 39.15 -1.35
CA ASP A 150 12.73 40.51 -1.15
C ASP A 150 12.12 40.68 0.25
N LYS A 151 12.61 41.65 1.00
CA LYS A 151 12.01 42.12 2.25
C LYS A 151 10.59 42.66 2.00
N LYS A 152 9.58 42.18 2.74
CA LYS A 152 8.24 42.78 2.74
C LYS A 152 7.87 43.47 4.04
N ASP A 153 8.34 42.98 5.18
CA ASP A 153 8.08 43.62 6.47
C ASP A 153 8.69 45.02 6.64
N PHE A 154 7.93 45.90 7.30
CA PHE A 154 8.40 47.24 7.66
C PHE A 154 9.43 47.18 8.80
N PHE A 155 9.14 46.41 9.87
CA PHE A 155 9.99 46.19 11.04
C PHE A 155 10.49 44.74 11.11
N GLY A 156 11.66 44.46 10.52
CA GLY A 156 12.23 43.10 10.45
C GLY A 156 12.63 42.74 9.03
N LYS A 157 13.08 41.52 8.79
CA LYS A 157 13.12 40.88 7.47
C LYS A 157 11.85 40.03 7.31
N SER A 158 11.63 39.51 6.11
CA SER A 158 10.54 38.59 5.82
C SER A 158 10.58 37.31 6.66
N ASP A 159 9.42 36.67 6.75
CA ASP A 159 9.11 35.35 7.29
C ASP A 159 8.77 34.36 6.14
N PRO A 160 9.72 33.98 5.27
CA PRO A 160 9.43 33.27 4.03
C PRO A 160 9.01 31.81 4.20
N TYR A 161 8.06 31.38 3.37
CA TYR A 161 7.68 29.98 3.14
C TYR A 161 7.38 29.69 1.65
N LEU A 162 7.42 28.41 1.27
CA LEU A 162 7.14 27.96 -0.09
C LEU A 162 5.85 27.13 -0.16
N GLU A 163 5.15 27.27 -1.28
CA GLU A 163 4.04 26.40 -1.68
C GLU A 163 4.34 25.73 -3.01
N PHE A 164 4.23 24.40 -3.05
CA PHE A 164 4.38 23.59 -4.25
C PHE A 164 3.01 23.22 -4.78
N HIS A 165 2.74 23.53 -6.04
CA HIS A 165 1.48 23.29 -6.71
C HIS A 165 1.68 22.43 -7.96
N LYS A 166 0.82 21.43 -8.13
CA LYS A 166 0.75 20.64 -9.37
C LYS A 166 -0.33 21.16 -10.29
N GLN A 167 -0.16 20.94 -11.60
CA GLN A 167 -1.20 21.22 -12.58
C GLN A 167 -2.16 20.03 -12.72
N GLY A 168 -3.45 20.25 -12.46
CA GLY A 168 -4.53 19.31 -12.72
C GLY A 168 -4.86 19.20 -14.22
N GLU A 169 -5.65 18.19 -14.58
CA GLU A 169 -6.10 17.98 -15.97
C GLU A 169 -6.98 19.13 -16.47
N ASP A 170 -7.71 19.78 -15.57
CA ASP A 170 -8.51 20.99 -15.82
C ASP A 170 -7.65 22.27 -15.88
N SER A 171 -6.32 22.12 -15.95
CA SER A 171 -5.33 23.21 -15.92
C SER A 171 -5.32 24.04 -14.64
N LYS A 172 -6.03 23.65 -13.57
CA LYS A 172 -5.97 24.35 -12.28
C LYS A 172 -4.75 23.92 -11.48
N TRP A 173 -4.22 24.85 -10.69
CA TRP A 173 -3.13 24.59 -9.76
C TRP A 173 -3.70 24.05 -8.44
N MET A 174 -3.16 22.93 -7.98
CA MET A 174 -3.53 22.30 -6.71
C MET A 174 -2.33 22.26 -5.78
N LEU A 175 -2.51 22.71 -4.54
CA LEU A 175 -1.48 22.68 -3.51
C LEU A 175 -1.13 21.23 -3.16
N VAL A 176 0.16 20.92 -3.21
CA VAL A 176 0.72 19.60 -2.88
C VAL A 176 1.44 19.64 -1.53
N HIS A 177 2.25 20.68 -1.31
CA HIS A 177 3.05 20.82 -0.10
C HIS A 177 3.29 22.29 0.24
N ARG A 178 3.38 22.58 1.54
CA ARG A 178 3.79 23.88 2.07
C ARG A 178 4.90 23.66 3.09
N THR A 179 6.01 24.39 2.96
CA THR A 179 7.12 24.33 3.92
C THR A 179 6.76 25.03 5.23
N GLU A 180 7.60 24.91 6.24
CA GLU A 180 7.50 25.76 7.42
C GLU A 180 7.82 27.23 7.08
N VAL A 181 7.38 28.12 7.97
CA VAL A 181 7.71 29.55 7.96
C VAL A 181 9.03 29.75 8.71
N ILE A 182 10.02 30.39 8.08
CA ILE A 182 11.28 30.74 8.73
C ILE A 182 11.27 32.23 9.05
N LYS A 183 11.26 32.60 10.33
CA LYS A 183 11.09 33.99 10.74
C LYS A 183 12.33 34.86 10.51
N ASN A 184 12.11 36.11 10.13
CA ASN A 184 13.04 37.22 10.09
C ASN A 184 14.34 36.91 9.32
N THR A 185 14.22 36.43 8.09
CA THR A 185 15.34 36.13 7.20
C THR A 185 15.05 36.41 5.72
N LEU A 186 16.08 36.75 4.97
CA LEU A 186 16.04 36.82 3.49
C LEU A 186 16.79 35.65 2.85
N ASP A 187 17.40 34.79 3.66
CA ASP A 187 18.20 33.65 3.26
C ASP A 187 17.75 32.40 4.05
N PRO A 188 16.47 31.99 3.93
CA PRO A 188 15.92 30.87 4.70
C PRO A 188 16.55 29.54 4.31
N SER A 189 16.66 28.62 5.27
CA SER A 189 16.92 27.22 5.00
C SER A 189 15.76 26.42 5.58
N TRP A 190 14.90 25.89 4.71
CA TRP A 190 13.77 25.06 5.13
C TRP A 190 14.23 23.63 5.42
N LYS A 191 13.47 22.93 6.27
CA LYS A 191 13.67 21.52 6.55
C LYS A 191 13.45 20.71 5.27
N PRO A 192 14.23 19.64 5.06
CA PRO A 192 13.93 18.67 4.00
C PRO A 192 12.52 18.11 4.18
N PHE A 193 11.81 17.91 3.08
CA PHE A 193 10.50 17.28 3.07
C PHE A 193 10.40 16.18 2.02
N THR A 194 9.49 15.25 2.26
CA THR A 194 9.23 14.09 1.39
C THR A 194 7.75 14.04 1.03
N VAL A 195 7.45 13.83 -0.25
CA VAL A 195 6.08 13.60 -0.75
C VAL A 195 6.07 12.46 -1.77
N PRO A 196 4.92 11.78 -2.00
CA PRO A 196 4.79 10.85 -3.10
C PRO A 196 5.05 11.57 -4.44
N LEU A 197 5.82 10.94 -5.34
CA LEU A 197 6.17 11.53 -6.63
C LEU A 197 4.90 11.81 -7.46
N ILE A 198 3.95 10.88 -7.43
CA ILE A 198 2.65 11.02 -8.08
C ILE A 198 1.86 12.23 -7.56
N SER A 199 2.00 12.59 -6.28
CA SER A 199 1.32 13.77 -5.73
C SER A 199 1.87 15.06 -6.32
N LEU A 200 3.14 15.10 -6.71
CA LEU A 200 3.81 16.28 -7.23
C LEU A 200 3.67 16.44 -8.75
N CYS A 201 3.73 15.34 -9.50
CA CYS A 201 3.78 15.38 -10.97
C CYS A 201 2.90 14.34 -11.68
N ASN A 202 2.05 13.61 -10.95
CA ASN A 202 1.23 12.50 -11.47
C ASN A 202 2.06 11.42 -12.22
N GLY A 203 3.30 11.18 -11.79
CA GLY A 203 4.21 10.19 -12.38
C GLY A 203 4.99 10.68 -13.62
N ASP A 204 4.57 11.81 -14.20
CA ASP A 204 5.21 12.45 -15.35
C ASP A 204 6.28 13.45 -14.88
N ILE A 205 7.55 13.08 -15.01
CA ILE A 205 8.67 13.87 -14.49
C ILE A 205 8.89 15.20 -15.22
N ASP A 206 8.32 15.35 -16.42
CA ASP A 206 8.42 16.54 -17.25
C ASP A 206 7.23 17.50 -17.06
N ARG A 207 6.26 17.12 -16.21
CA ARG A 207 5.10 17.96 -15.91
C ARG A 207 5.51 19.20 -15.11
N ASN A 208 4.92 20.34 -15.47
CA ASN A 208 5.17 21.61 -14.79
C ASN A 208 4.65 21.60 -13.34
N ILE A 209 5.52 22.09 -12.45
CA ILE A 209 5.28 22.32 -11.05
C ILE A 209 5.47 23.81 -10.80
N LYS A 210 4.48 24.43 -10.16
CA LYS A 210 4.54 25.85 -9.80
C LYS A 210 4.93 25.97 -8.33
N VAL A 211 5.95 26.78 -8.07
CA VAL A 211 6.40 27.06 -6.70
C VAL A 211 6.18 28.54 -6.41
N LEU A 212 5.46 28.82 -5.32
CA LEU A 212 5.16 30.17 -4.85
C LEU A 212 5.93 30.45 -3.57
N CYS A 213 6.55 31.62 -3.47
CA CYS A 213 7.20 32.10 -2.27
C CYS A 213 6.39 33.25 -1.67
N TYR A 214 6.05 33.14 -0.40
CA TYR A 214 5.27 34.11 0.35
C TYR A 214 6.01 34.56 1.59
N ASP A 215 5.67 35.75 2.06
CA ASP A 215 6.00 36.28 3.37
C ASP A 215 4.82 36.04 4.32
N TYR A 216 5.05 35.49 5.50
CA TYR A 216 3.98 35.18 6.44
C TYR A 216 3.60 36.39 7.29
N ASP A 217 2.39 36.92 7.08
CA ASP A 217 1.76 37.90 7.98
C ASP A 217 0.72 37.28 8.93
N ASN A 218 0.68 37.76 10.18
CA ASN A 218 -0.26 37.27 11.21
C ASN A 218 -1.74 37.61 10.93
N ASP A 219 -2.03 38.55 10.03
CA ASP A 219 -3.39 38.98 9.68
C ASP A 219 -4.03 38.12 8.57
N GLY A 220 -3.30 37.13 8.04
CA GLY A 220 -3.72 36.24 6.95
C GLY A 220 -3.52 36.83 5.55
N GLY A 221 -3.03 38.06 5.43
CA GLY A 221 -2.75 38.77 4.18
C GLY A 221 -1.37 38.48 3.59
N HIS A 222 -0.90 37.22 3.65
CA HIS A 222 0.48 36.83 3.33
C HIS A 222 1.03 37.46 2.04
N ASP A 223 2.15 38.16 2.19
CA ASP A 223 2.69 39.01 1.16
C ASP A 223 3.47 38.23 0.09
N PHE A 224 3.00 38.29 -1.16
CA PHE A 224 3.63 37.51 -2.25
C PHE A 224 5.04 38.02 -2.59
N ILE A 225 6.06 37.16 -2.45
CA ILE A 225 7.45 37.45 -2.79
C ILE A 225 7.68 37.22 -4.28
N GLY A 226 7.44 36.01 -4.79
CA GLY A 226 7.61 35.65 -6.19
C GLY A 226 7.26 34.19 -6.47
N GLU A 227 7.38 33.78 -7.73
CA GLU A 227 7.08 32.42 -8.20
C GLU A 227 8.11 31.96 -9.24
N PHE A 228 8.19 30.66 -9.42
CA PHE A 228 8.86 30.03 -10.56
C PHE A 228 8.12 28.75 -10.95
N GLN A 229 8.44 28.24 -12.14
CA GLN A 229 8.00 26.92 -12.59
C GLN A 229 9.22 26.04 -12.84
N THR A 230 9.06 24.75 -12.60
CA THR A 230 10.09 23.73 -12.79
C THR A 230 9.45 22.38 -13.09
N THR A 231 10.25 21.35 -13.29
CA THR A 231 9.83 19.96 -13.48
C THR A 231 10.64 19.05 -12.54
N VAL A 232 10.20 17.82 -12.31
CA VAL A 232 10.99 16.85 -11.54
C VAL A 232 12.29 16.53 -12.28
N ALA A 233 12.28 16.46 -13.61
CA ALA A 233 13.47 16.28 -14.42
C ALA A 233 14.52 17.38 -14.11
N LYS A 234 14.12 18.65 -14.10
CA LYS A 234 15.00 19.77 -13.75
C LYS A 234 15.46 19.73 -12.30
N MET A 235 14.55 19.43 -11.38
CA MET A 235 14.90 19.31 -9.95
C MET A 235 15.91 18.18 -9.70
N SER A 236 15.84 17.10 -10.45
CA SER A 236 16.72 15.93 -10.32
C SER A 236 18.17 16.21 -10.73
N GLU A 237 18.45 17.34 -11.39
CA GLU A 237 19.83 17.80 -11.62
C GLU A 237 20.54 18.19 -10.30
N ALA A 238 19.79 18.45 -9.22
CA ALA A 238 20.32 18.75 -7.89
C ALA A 238 20.81 17.49 -7.15
N GLN A 239 21.86 16.87 -7.68
CA GLN A 239 22.48 15.64 -7.15
C GLN A 239 24.00 15.79 -7.05
N ASN A 240 24.65 14.93 -6.25
CA ASN A 240 26.12 14.89 -6.13
C ASN A 240 26.76 16.25 -5.78
N SER A 241 26.13 17.02 -4.89
CA SER A 241 26.55 18.38 -4.48
C SER A 241 26.41 19.46 -5.56
N VAL A 242 25.74 19.17 -6.69
CA VAL A 242 25.29 20.20 -7.63
C VAL A 242 24.00 20.79 -7.10
N GLU A 243 23.95 22.12 -6.99
CA GLU A 243 22.75 22.86 -6.63
C GLU A 243 22.06 23.39 -7.88
N VAL A 244 20.72 23.43 -7.87
CA VAL A 244 19.92 24.05 -8.94
C VAL A 244 19.30 25.32 -8.41
N GLU A 245 19.51 26.43 -9.11
CA GLU A 245 18.98 27.74 -8.73
C GLU A 245 17.78 28.13 -9.61
N PHE A 246 16.75 28.68 -8.96
CA PHE A 246 15.56 29.21 -9.61
C PHE A 246 15.38 30.68 -9.22
N ASP A 247 15.31 31.55 -10.22
CA ASP A 247 14.96 32.96 -9.99
C ASP A 247 13.51 33.05 -9.51
N CYS A 248 13.31 33.64 -8.33
CA CYS A 248 11.98 33.88 -7.79
C CYS A 248 11.41 35.16 -8.42
N ILE A 249 10.43 35.05 -9.30
CA ILE A 249 9.94 36.18 -10.10
C ILE A 249 8.62 36.71 -9.55
N ASN A 250 8.53 38.00 -9.31
CA ASN A 250 7.30 38.69 -8.98
C ASN A 250 6.70 39.33 -10.26
N PRO A 251 5.61 38.80 -10.82
CA PRO A 251 5.08 39.29 -12.11
C PRO A 251 4.66 40.76 -12.04
N LYS A 252 4.21 41.25 -10.88
CA LYS A 252 3.85 42.66 -10.69
C LYS A 252 5.08 43.57 -10.73
N LYS A 253 6.20 43.16 -10.12
CA LYS A 253 7.47 43.93 -10.18
C LYS A 253 8.09 43.86 -11.57
N GLN A 254 8.09 42.70 -12.22
CA GLN A 254 8.61 42.51 -13.57
C GLN A 254 7.93 43.44 -14.59
N LYS A 255 6.61 43.60 -14.51
CA LYS A 255 5.86 44.53 -15.37
C LYS A 255 6.12 46.01 -15.08
N LYS A 256 6.43 46.38 -13.82
CA LYS A 256 6.52 47.77 -13.37
C LYS A 256 7.94 48.35 -13.38
N LYS A 257 8.97 47.52 -13.18
CA LYS A 257 10.35 47.96 -12.96
C LYS A 257 11.24 47.54 -14.13
N LYS A 258 11.76 48.51 -14.89
CA LYS A 258 12.62 48.27 -16.07
C LYS A 258 13.90 47.46 -15.78
N ASN A 259 14.49 47.60 -14.58
CA ASN A 259 15.73 46.92 -14.18
C ASN A 259 15.50 45.78 -13.18
N TYR A 260 14.29 45.20 -13.14
CA TYR A 260 14.00 44.09 -12.25
C TYR A 260 14.67 42.80 -12.75
N LYS A 261 15.41 42.13 -11.85
CA LYS A 261 16.05 40.83 -12.12
C LYS A 261 15.22 39.69 -11.53
N ASN A 262 15.09 39.66 -10.21
CA ASN A 262 14.31 38.70 -9.45
C ASN A 262 13.96 39.29 -8.08
N SER A 263 13.19 38.54 -7.30
CA SER A 263 12.80 38.80 -5.90
C SER A 263 13.56 37.88 -4.94
N GLY A 264 14.79 37.51 -5.33
CA GLY A 264 15.62 36.50 -4.70
C GLY A 264 15.71 35.21 -5.52
N VAL A 265 16.50 34.27 -5.01
CA VAL A 265 16.77 32.97 -5.66
C VAL A 265 16.38 31.85 -4.71
N ILE A 266 15.68 30.84 -5.23
CA ILE A 266 15.42 29.58 -4.53
C ILE A 266 16.43 28.56 -5.01
N ILE A 267 17.16 27.96 -4.08
CA ILE A 267 18.25 27.02 -4.33
C ILE A 267 17.79 25.64 -3.86
N LEU A 268 17.71 24.70 -4.80
CA LEU A 268 17.49 23.30 -4.52
C LEU A 268 18.85 22.63 -4.33
N LYS A 269 19.15 22.26 -3.08
CA LYS A 269 20.43 21.66 -2.67
C LYS A 269 20.50 20.16 -2.94
N SER A 270 19.36 19.48 -2.84
CA SER A 270 19.28 18.04 -3.07
C SER A 270 17.88 17.64 -3.51
N CYS A 271 17.81 16.81 -4.56
CA CYS A 271 16.64 16.07 -4.99
C CYS A 271 16.96 14.57 -4.98
N LYS A 272 16.28 13.81 -4.15
CA LYS A 272 16.40 12.35 -4.09
C LYS A 272 15.07 11.71 -4.42
N ILE A 273 15.04 10.91 -5.47
CA ILE A 273 13.89 10.08 -5.83
C ILE A 273 14.28 8.64 -5.50
N ILE A 274 13.55 8.04 -4.58
CA ILE A 274 13.75 6.65 -4.18
C ILE A 274 12.41 5.92 -4.26
N ARG A 275 12.48 4.61 -4.45
CA ARG A 275 11.31 3.75 -4.30
C ARG A 275 11.01 3.61 -2.81
N ASP A 276 9.77 3.91 -2.42
CA ASP A 276 9.24 3.59 -1.11
C ASP A 276 8.64 2.19 -1.19
N TYR A 277 9.34 1.21 -0.64
CA TYR A 277 8.96 -0.20 -0.77
C TYR A 277 7.75 -0.50 0.12
N THR A 278 6.69 -1.05 -0.47
CA THR A 278 5.48 -1.46 0.26
C THR A 278 5.66 -2.82 0.92
N PHE A 279 4.72 -3.20 1.77
CA PHE A 279 4.68 -4.55 2.34
C PHE A 279 4.75 -5.64 1.26
N LEU A 280 3.97 -5.49 0.18
CA LEU A 280 3.97 -6.44 -0.93
C LEU A 280 5.30 -6.45 -1.70
N ASP A 281 5.98 -5.31 -1.87
CA ASP A 281 7.31 -5.30 -2.49
C ASP A 281 8.30 -6.22 -1.74
N TYR A 282 8.22 -6.31 -0.41
CA TYR A 282 9.04 -7.23 0.37
C TYR A 282 8.63 -8.69 0.18
N ILE A 283 7.32 -9.00 0.24
CA ILE A 283 6.80 -10.36 0.04
C ILE A 283 7.14 -10.87 -1.37
N LEU A 284 6.83 -10.10 -2.41
CA LEU A 284 7.18 -10.40 -3.81
C LEU A 284 8.70 -10.51 -4.03
N GLY A 285 9.49 -9.82 -3.20
CA GLY A 285 10.94 -9.91 -3.17
C GLY A 285 11.50 -11.15 -2.45
N GLY A 286 10.64 -12.05 -1.95
CA GLY A 286 11.01 -13.28 -1.25
C GLY A 286 11.18 -13.14 0.26
N CYS A 287 10.70 -12.05 0.86
CA CYS A 287 10.65 -11.91 2.31
C CYS A 287 9.58 -12.84 2.90
N GLN A 288 9.96 -13.69 3.84
CA GLN A 288 9.06 -14.62 4.53
C GLN A 288 8.65 -14.07 5.90
N LEU A 289 7.43 -14.40 6.33
CA LEU A 289 6.93 -14.08 7.67
C LEU A 289 6.93 -15.33 8.55
N MET A 290 7.88 -15.39 9.48
CA MET A 290 7.96 -16.49 10.44
C MET A 290 6.98 -16.28 11.60
N PHE A 291 6.03 -17.19 11.76
CA PHE A 291 5.13 -17.21 12.92
C PHE A 291 5.75 -17.96 14.12
N THR A 292 5.71 -17.36 15.30
CA THR A 292 6.12 -17.98 16.57
C THR A 292 5.04 -17.78 17.61
N VAL A 293 4.69 -18.84 18.35
CA VAL A 293 3.68 -18.79 19.40
C VAL A 293 4.30 -19.05 20.77
N GLY A 294 3.90 -18.26 21.77
CA GLY A 294 4.20 -18.49 23.19
C GLY A 294 2.90 -18.77 23.96
N ILE A 295 2.79 -19.96 24.56
CA ILE A 295 1.59 -20.43 25.26
C ILE A 295 1.83 -20.39 26.76
N ASP A 296 0.91 -19.78 27.49
CA ASP A 296 0.93 -19.71 28.95
C ASP A 296 0.42 -21.02 29.56
N PHE A 297 1.26 -21.74 30.30
CA PHE A 297 0.92 -22.95 31.04
C PHE A 297 0.90 -22.75 32.56
N THR A 298 0.73 -21.51 33.04
CA THR A 298 0.55 -21.20 34.46
C THR A 298 -0.73 -21.83 35.02
N ALA A 299 -0.72 -22.11 36.33
CA ALA A 299 -1.83 -22.75 37.03
C ALA A 299 -3.14 -21.94 37.02
N SER A 300 -3.11 -20.63 36.75
CA SER A 300 -4.31 -19.80 36.62
C SER A 300 -5.23 -20.23 35.49
N ASN A 301 -4.74 -20.98 34.50
CA ASN A 301 -5.55 -21.53 33.41
C ASN A 301 -6.44 -22.72 33.85
N GLY A 302 -6.29 -23.20 35.09
CA GLY A 302 -7.00 -24.37 35.59
C GLY A 302 -6.44 -25.69 35.07
N ASN A 303 -7.00 -26.80 35.56
CA ASN A 303 -6.59 -28.16 35.18
C ASN A 303 -7.16 -28.51 33.79
N PRO A 304 -6.35 -28.85 32.78
CA PRO A 304 -6.83 -29.15 31.41
C PRO A 304 -7.83 -30.32 31.29
N ARG A 305 -7.98 -31.13 32.35
CA ARG A 305 -9.00 -32.20 32.43
C ARG A 305 -10.39 -31.69 32.83
N GLU A 306 -10.48 -30.46 33.32
CA GLU A 306 -11.73 -29.85 33.79
C GLU A 306 -12.34 -28.98 32.67
N PRO A 307 -13.65 -29.11 32.39
CA PRO A 307 -14.31 -28.32 31.35
C PRO A 307 -14.24 -26.80 31.54
N SER A 308 -13.97 -26.31 32.76
CA SER A 308 -13.82 -24.90 33.09
C SER A 308 -12.41 -24.35 32.82
N SER A 309 -11.44 -25.20 32.45
CA SER A 309 -10.08 -24.77 32.17
C SER A 309 -9.97 -24.08 30.80
N LEU A 310 -9.14 -23.04 30.72
CA LEU A 310 -8.82 -22.38 29.45
C LEU A 310 -8.01 -23.28 28.50
N HIS A 311 -7.35 -24.31 29.05
CA HIS A 311 -6.63 -25.35 28.29
C HIS A 311 -7.45 -26.62 28.06
N TYR A 312 -8.75 -26.61 28.40
CA TYR A 312 -9.59 -27.77 28.19
C TYR A 312 -9.63 -28.16 26.70
N ILE A 313 -9.37 -29.43 26.41
CA ILE A 313 -9.44 -29.97 25.05
C ILE A 313 -10.87 -30.50 24.85
N ASN A 314 -11.72 -29.68 24.25
CA ASN A 314 -13.09 -30.05 23.94
C ASN A 314 -13.11 -30.89 22.63
N PRO A 315 -13.68 -32.11 22.63
CA PRO A 315 -13.79 -32.92 21.41
C PRO A 315 -14.73 -32.32 20.35
N LEU A 316 -15.56 -31.33 20.70
CA LEU A 316 -16.55 -30.71 19.81
C LEU A 316 -16.23 -29.26 19.41
N GLY A 317 -15.12 -28.69 19.88
CA GLY A 317 -14.81 -27.29 19.60
C GLY A 317 -13.42 -26.86 20.07
N SER A 318 -13.04 -25.61 19.76
CA SER A 318 -11.77 -25.03 20.17
C SER A 318 -11.88 -24.31 21.52
N ASN A 319 -10.76 -24.26 22.26
CA ASN A 319 -10.60 -23.32 23.37
C ASN A 319 -10.01 -22.00 22.86
N GLU A 320 -9.93 -20.99 23.75
CA GLU A 320 -9.48 -19.65 23.39
C GLU A 320 -8.04 -19.61 22.85
N TYR A 321 -7.13 -20.42 23.40
CA TYR A 321 -5.76 -20.53 22.90
C TYR A 321 -5.73 -21.09 21.48
N LEU A 322 -6.45 -22.18 21.22
CA LEU A 322 -6.51 -22.80 19.90
C LEU A 322 -7.16 -21.85 18.88
N ALA A 323 -8.24 -21.16 19.27
CA ALA A 323 -8.89 -20.16 18.42
C ALA A 323 -7.93 -19.03 18.03
N ALA A 324 -7.17 -18.49 18.99
CA ALA A 324 -6.19 -17.44 18.72
C ALA A 324 -5.03 -17.92 17.82
N ILE A 325 -4.52 -19.13 18.07
CA ILE A 325 -3.45 -19.73 17.26
C ILE A 325 -3.91 -19.92 15.82
N LEU A 326 -5.13 -20.44 15.61
CA LEU A 326 -5.69 -20.64 14.28
C LEU A 326 -5.95 -19.31 13.58
N ALA A 327 -6.56 -18.33 14.26
CA ALA A 327 -6.89 -17.04 13.67
C ALA A 327 -5.66 -16.31 13.09
N VAL A 328 -4.49 -16.39 13.77
CA VAL A 328 -3.25 -15.78 13.28
C VAL A 328 -2.50 -16.72 12.35
N GLY A 329 -2.32 -17.98 12.76
CA GLY A 329 -1.50 -18.95 12.06
C GLY A 329 -2.04 -19.28 10.66
N GLN A 330 -3.37 -19.30 10.50
CA GLN A 330 -3.97 -19.61 9.20
C GLN A 330 -3.72 -18.54 8.13
N ILE A 331 -3.49 -17.29 8.54
CA ILE A 331 -3.14 -16.18 7.65
C ILE A 331 -1.63 -16.20 7.38
N ILE A 332 -0.81 -16.23 8.45
CA ILE A 332 0.65 -16.08 8.32
C ILE A 332 1.28 -17.26 7.58
N GLN A 333 0.73 -18.47 7.70
CA GLN A 333 1.30 -19.65 7.07
C GLN A 333 1.45 -19.54 5.55
N ASP A 334 0.68 -18.68 4.87
CA ASP A 334 0.77 -18.50 3.42
C ASP A 334 2.01 -17.71 2.98
N TYR A 335 2.71 -17.08 3.94
CA TYR A 335 3.91 -16.26 3.75
C TYR A 335 5.17 -16.89 4.36
N ASP A 336 5.09 -18.17 4.75
CA ASP A 336 6.21 -18.97 5.27
C ASP A 336 6.36 -20.21 4.38
N THR A 337 7.51 -20.32 3.71
CA THR A 337 7.77 -21.40 2.76
C THR A 337 7.94 -22.75 3.44
N ASP A 338 8.53 -22.82 4.64
CA ASP A 338 8.76 -24.10 5.32
C ASP A 338 7.58 -24.51 6.22
N LYS A 339 6.71 -23.55 6.56
CA LYS A 339 5.53 -23.72 7.40
C LYS A 339 5.87 -24.41 8.74
N ARG A 340 7.07 -24.16 9.28
CA ARG A 340 7.56 -24.71 10.55
C ARG A 340 7.57 -23.65 11.63
N PHE A 341 6.49 -23.60 12.40
CA PHE A 341 6.32 -22.58 13.42
C PHE A 341 6.91 -23.01 14.77
N PRO A 342 7.85 -22.23 15.34
CA PRO A 342 8.30 -22.45 16.71
C PRO A 342 7.15 -22.23 17.69
N ALA A 343 6.84 -23.26 18.48
CA ALA A 343 5.90 -23.17 19.59
C ALA A 343 6.64 -23.28 20.93
N LEU A 344 6.45 -22.28 21.77
CA LEU A 344 7.05 -22.16 23.09
C LEU A 344 5.96 -22.22 24.17
N GLY A 345 6.27 -22.84 25.30
CA GLY A 345 5.50 -22.77 26.52
C GLY A 345 6.23 -21.97 27.58
N PHE A 346 5.50 -21.37 28.50
CA PHE A 346 6.06 -20.75 29.71
C PHE A 346 5.15 -20.99 30.92
N GLY A 347 5.70 -20.93 32.13
CA GLY A 347 4.90 -21.01 33.36
C GLY A 347 4.58 -22.43 33.85
N ALA A 348 5.14 -23.48 33.23
CA ALA A 348 5.02 -24.86 33.69
C ALA A 348 6.29 -25.36 34.42
N GLN A 349 6.08 -26.39 35.23
CA GLN A 349 7.15 -27.22 35.79
C GLN A 349 7.34 -28.45 34.89
N LEU A 350 8.57 -28.71 34.44
CA LEU A 350 8.86 -29.83 33.55
C LEU A 350 9.68 -30.93 34.24
N PRO A 351 9.47 -32.21 33.91
CA PRO A 351 10.39 -33.27 34.30
C PRO A 351 11.81 -33.03 33.74
N PRO A 352 12.85 -33.61 34.36
CA PRO A 352 12.80 -34.44 35.56
C PRO A 352 12.88 -33.64 36.87
N ASP A 353 13.29 -32.37 36.82
CA ASP A 353 13.60 -31.58 38.02
C ASP A 353 12.44 -30.73 38.53
N TRP A 354 11.32 -30.70 37.81
CA TRP A 354 10.05 -30.04 38.17
C TRP A 354 10.22 -28.56 38.55
N LYS A 355 11.23 -27.91 37.97
CA LYS A 355 11.45 -26.48 38.15
C LYS A 355 10.60 -25.70 37.17
N ALA A 356 10.04 -24.59 37.65
CA ALA A 356 9.30 -23.67 36.81
C ALA A 356 10.22 -23.12 35.72
N ARG A 357 9.77 -23.16 34.46
CA ARG A 357 10.51 -22.62 33.32
C ARG A 357 9.82 -21.39 32.74
N LEU A 358 10.61 -20.35 32.54
CA LEU A 358 10.21 -19.11 31.87
C LEU A 358 10.07 -19.28 30.35
N ARG A 359 10.67 -20.33 29.77
CA ARG A 359 10.56 -20.69 28.35
C ARG A 359 10.97 -22.14 28.13
N TYR A 360 10.19 -22.90 27.36
CA TYR A 360 10.55 -24.24 26.89
C TYR A 360 9.89 -24.54 25.53
N PRO A 361 10.49 -25.38 24.67
CA PRO A 361 9.86 -25.78 23.41
C PRO A 361 8.68 -26.74 23.67
N CYS A 362 7.55 -26.50 23.02
CA CYS A 362 6.35 -27.35 23.13
C CYS A 362 6.34 -28.49 22.10
N ILE A 363 6.63 -28.20 20.82
CA ILE A 363 6.86 -29.09 19.65
C ILE A 363 6.80 -28.18 18.39
N LEU A 364 7.42 -28.57 17.26
CA LEU A 364 7.15 -27.95 15.95
C LEU A 364 5.72 -28.30 15.52
N LEU A 365 4.83 -27.32 15.36
CA LEU A 365 3.47 -27.59 14.88
C LEU A 365 3.54 -27.93 13.38
N PRO A 366 3.20 -29.15 12.93
CA PRO A 366 3.03 -29.41 11.50
C PRO A 366 1.73 -28.74 11.02
N CYS A 367 1.78 -28.03 9.90
CA CYS A 367 0.58 -27.63 9.17
C CYS A 367 -0.16 -28.88 8.70
N THR A 368 -1.31 -29.18 9.31
CA THR A 368 -2.23 -30.19 8.79
C THR A 368 -3.09 -29.53 7.71
N HIS A 369 -2.73 -29.73 6.44
CA HIS A 369 -3.76 -29.77 5.39
C HIS A 369 -4.54 -31.06 5.61
N THR A 370 -5.76 -30.94 6.12
CA THR A 370 -6.77 -31.97 5.88
C THR A 370 -7.21 -31.79 4.43
N ASP A 371 -6.67 -32.62 3.55
CA ASP A 371 -7.19 -32.85 2.20
C ASP A 371 -8.65 -33.31 2.22
#